data_AF-A0A7C1DQZ6-F1
#
_entry.id   AF-A0A7C1DQZ6-F1
#
_cell.length_a   1.000
_cell.length_b   1.000
_cell.length_c   1.000
_cell.angle_alpha   90.00
_cell.angle_beta   90.00
_cell.angle_gamma   90.00
#
_symmetry.space_group_name_H-M   'P 1'
#
loop_
_entity.id
_entity.type
_entity.pdbx_description
1 polymer ?
#
loop_
_entity_poly.entity_id
_entity_poly.type
_entity_poly.pdbx_seq_one_letter_code
_entity_poly.pdbx_strand_id
1 'polypeptide(L)'
;MELVYGIVTGILFGFLLQKGQVLRYDKQLGALRLIDFTIVKFMFSAILVGMVGIYLLKDIGLVSLSVKGTSLGANILGGIIFGIGWGILGYCPGTAAGAVGEGRWDAAFGLLGMLFGAALYAEAYPVFKDSVLNWGNLGKITLPGLFGLNEWVVIIAVGAVFTWLFFFFERHDL
;
A
#
# COMPACT_ATOMS: atom_id res chain seq x y z
N MET A 1 10.57 -23.33 -4.20
CA MET A 1 9.76 -22.74 -5.29
C MET A 1 9.27 -21.33 -4.98
N GLU A 2 9.09 -20.96 -3.70
CA GLU A 2 8.58 -19.62 -3.34
C GLU A 2 9.42 -18.45 -3.86
N LEU A 3 10.75 -18.55 -3.84
CA LEU A 3 11.64 -17.51 -4.39
C LEU A 3 11.44 -17.29 -5.89
N VAL A 4 11.17 -18.36 -6.65
CA VAL A 4 10.91 -18.28 -8.10
C VAL A 4 9.59 -17.56 -8.35
N TYR A 5 8.53 -17.91 -7.60
CA TYR A 5 7.25 -17.21 -7.68
C TYR A 5 7.38 -15.74 -7.28
N GLY A 6 8.21 -15.41 -6.28
CA GLY A 6 8.50 -14.04 -5.89
C GLY A 6 9.19 -13.24 -7.01
N ILE A 7 10.19 -13.82 -7.69
CA ILE A 7 10.87 -13.16 -8.81
C ILE A 7 9.90 -12.94 -9.98
N VAL A 8 9.12 -13.96 -10.35
CA VAL A 8 8.17 -13.86 -11.46
C VAL A 8 7.09 -12.81 -11.17
N THR A 9 6.48 -12.84 -9.99
CA THR A 9 5.45 -11.86 -9.61
C THR A 9 6.04 -10.46 -9.45
N GLY A 10 7.28 -10.33 -8.95
CA GLY A 10 8.01 -9.07 -8.88
C GLY A 10 8.28 -8.44 -10.24
N ILE A 11 8.72 -9.22 -11.23
CA ILE A 11 8.94 -8.76 -12.60
C ILE A 11 7.61 -8.28 -13.21
N LEU A 12 6.54 -9.07 -13.07
CA LEU A 12 5.22 -8.71 -13.58
C LEU A 12 4.70 -7.43 -12.92
N PHE A 13 4.85 -7.31 -11.59
CA PHE A 13 4.45 -6.12 -10.85
C PHE A 13 5.23 -4.88 -11.30
N GLY A 14 6.56 -4.99 -11.42
CA GLY A 14 7.41 -3.91 -11.90
C GLY A 14 7.03 -3.45 -13.32
N PHE A 15 6.82 -4.40 -14.23
CA PHE A 15 6.36 -4.11 -15.60
C PHE A 15 5.01 -3.36 -15.63
N LEU A 16 4.05 -3.79 -14.81
CA LEU A 16 2.75 -3.13 -14.70
C LEU A 16 2.85 -1.73 -14.12
N LEU A 17 3.68 -1.52 -13.10
CA LEU A 17 3.92 -0.18 -12.53
C LEU A 17 4.57 0.76 -13.56
N GLN A 18 5.53 0.25 -14.33
CA GLN A 18 6.19 1.00 -15.40
C GLN A 18 5.19 1.40 -16.48
N LYS A 19 4.38 0.44 -16.95
CA LYS A 19 3.34 0.68 -17.96
C LYS A 19 2.27 1.64 -17.47
N GLY A 20 1.93 1.59 -16.18
CA GLY A 20 1.01 2.52 -15.54
C GLY A 20 1.59 3.91 -15.27
N GLN A 21 2.89 4.13 -15.53
CA GLN A 21 3.62 5.38 -15.29
C GLN A 21 3.54 5.90 -13.84
N VAL A 22 3.13 5.06 -12.89
CA VAL A 22 3.03 5.40 -11.47
C VAL A 22 4.40 5.48 -10.80
N LEU A 23 5.46 5.06 -11.50
CA LEU A 23 6.87 5.20 -11.08
C LEU A 23 7.40 6.64 -11.25
N ARG A 24 6.68 7.51 -11.96
CA ARG A 24 7.12 8.88 -12.23
C ARG A 24 7.00 9.76 -10.99
N TYR A 25 8.05 10.52 -10.70
CA TYR A 25 8.09 11.46 -9.58
C TYR A 25 6.96 12.49 -9.65
N ASP A 26 6.70 13.04 -10.85
CA ASP A 26 5.67 14.06 -11.04
C ASP A 26 4.27 13.52 -10.74
N LYS A 27 4.02 12.23 -11.02
CA LYS A 27 2.75 11.57 -10.68
C LYS A 27 2.62 11.41 -9.18
N GLN A 28 3.69 10.98 -8.50
CA GLN A 28 3.73 10.83 -7.04
C GLN A 28 3.48 12.16 -6.32
N LEU A 29 4.20 13.21 -6.73
CA LEU A 29 4.05 14.52 -6.14
C LEU A 29 2.72 15.19 -6.53
N GLY A 30 2.23 14.94 -7.75
CA GLY A 30 0.91 15.38 -8.20
C GLY A 30 -0.22 14.81 -7.34
N ALA A 31 -0.13 13.54 -6.95
CA ALA A 31 -1.08 12.91 -6.03
C ALA A 31 -1.01 13.53 -4.63
N LEU A 32 0.20 13.77 -4.11
CA LEU A 32 0.39 14.41 -2.79
C LEU A 32 -0.06 15.87 -2.75
N ARG A 33 0.02 16.58 -3.88
CA ARG A 33 -0.45 17.97 -4.03
C ARG A 33 -1.93 18.07 -4.42
N LEU A 34 -2.63 16.94 -4.58
CA LEU A 34 -4.03 16.87 -5.00
C LEU A 34 -4.27 17.50 -6.39
N ILE A 35 -3.28 17.43 -7.28
CA ILE A 35 -3.32 17.95 -8.65
C ILE A 35 -3.60 16.83 -9.65
N ASP A 36 -3.06 15.63 -9.39
CA ASP A 36 -3.16 14.49 -10.30
C ASP A 36 -3.57 13.24 -9.52
N PHE A 37 -4.79 12.75 -9.75
CA PHE A 37 -5.32 11.59 -9.05
C PHE A 37 -5.05 10.27 -9.77
N THR A 38 -4.19 10.23 -10.79
CA THR A 38 -3.84 9.00 -11.52
C THR A 38 -3.40 7.88 -10.55
N ILE A 39 -2.55 8.19 -9.58
CA ILE A 39 -2.06 7.21 -8.61
C ILE A 39 -3.16 6.76 -7.66
N VAL A 40 -4.00 7.70 -7.19
CA VAL A 40 -5.12 7.39 -6.30
C VAL A 40 -6.10 6.44 -7.02
N LYS A 41 -6.41 6.72 -8.29
CA LYS A 41 -7.23 5.87 -9.15
C LYS A 41 -6.62 4.48 -9.32
N PHE A 42 -5.32 4.40 -9.58
CA PHE A 42 -4.59 3.13 -9.67
C PHE A 42 -4.63 2.34 -8.36
N MET A 43 -4.43 2.99 -7.22
CA MET A 43 -4.47 2.33 -5.90
C MET A 43 -5.87 1.79 -5.60
N PHE A 44 -6.92 2.57 -5.85
CA PHE A 44 -8.30 2.13 -5.62
C PHE A 44 -8.70 0.97 -6.52
N SER A 45 -8.30 0.97 -7.80
CA SER A 45 -8.60 -0.15 -8.70
C SER A 45 -7.85 -1.41 -8.27
N ALA A 46 -6.57 -1.29 -7.89
CA ALA A 46 -5.78 -2.40 -7.37
C ALA A 46 -6.39 -2.98 -6.07
N ILE A 47 -6.88 -2.12 -5.16
CA ILE A 47 -7.55 -2.55 -3.93
C ILE A 47 -8.85 -3.29 -4.26
N LEU A 48 -9.69 -2.81 -5.18
CA LEU A 48 -10.93 -3.48 -5.56
C LEU A 48 -10.68 -4.86 -6.17
N VAL A 49 -9.80 -4.94 -7.16
CA VAL A 49 -9.46 -6.20 -7.82
C VAL A 49 -8.81 -7.16 -6.82
N GLY A 50 -7.92 -6.66 -5.97
CA GLY A 50 -7.26 -7.44 -4.93
C GLY A 50 -8.24 -7.98 -3.89
N MET A 51 -9.19 -7.17 -3.40
CA MET A 51 -10.22 -7.62 -2.46
C MET A 51 -11.07 -8.73 -3.07
N VAL A 52 -11.63 -8.52 -4.26
CA VAL A 52 -12.45 -9.55 -4.92
C VAL A 52 -11.64 -10.82 -5.15
N GLY A 53 -10.44 -10.70 -5.72
CA GLY A 53 -9.58 -11.85 -6.03
C GLY A 53 -9.16 -12.64 -4.79
N ILE A 54 -8.69 -11.97 -3.73
CA ILE A 54 -8.22 -12.64 -2.51
C ILE A 54 -9.39 -13.33 -1.79
N TYR A 55 -10.56 -12.69 -1.67
CA TYR A 55 -11.71 -13.31 -1.01
C TYR A 55 -12.32 -14.45 -1.82
N LEU A 56 -12.32 -14.40 -3.15
CA LEU A 56 -12.66 -15.57 -3.98
C LEU A 56 -11.71 -16.75 -3.71
N LEU A 57 -10.41 -16.49 -3.72
CA LEU A 57 -9.40 -17.52 -3.46
C LEU A 57 -9.51 -18.09 -2.04
N LYS A 58 -9.91 -17.25 -1.08
CA LYS A 58 -10.16 -17.64 0.31
C LYS A 58 -11.37 -18.57 0.40
N ASP A 59 -12.47 -18.23 -0.28
CA ASP A 59 -13.72 -19.01 -0.24
C ASP A 59 -13.56 -20.41 -0.86
N ILE A 60 -12.71 -20.55 -1.87
CA ILE A 60 -12.35 -21.85 -2.46
C ILE A 60 -11.25 -22.59 -1.68
N GLY A 61 -10.77 -22.04 -0.55
CA GLY A 61 -9.81 -22.67 0.34
C GLY A 61 -8.36 -22.68 -0.13
N LEU A 62 -8.00 -21.88 -1.15
CA LEU A 62 -6.63 -21.81 -1.67
C LEU A 62 -5.72 -20.86 -0.88
N VAL A 63 -6.29 -19.88 -0.16
CA VAL A 63 -5.51 -18.91 0.64
C VAL A 63 -6.14 -18.66 2.01
N SER A 64 -5.28 -18.41 3.01
CA SER A 64 -5.70 -17.99 4.35
C SER A 64 -5.40 -16.51 4.58
N LEU A 65 -6.36 -15.76 5.12
CA LEU A 65 -6.16 -14.36 5.48
C LEU A 65 -5.25 -14.23 6.71
N SER A 66 -4.03 -13.72 6.52
CA SER A 66 -3.13 -13.33 7.61
C SER A 66 -3.25 -11.83 7.86
N VAL A 67 -4.27 -11.43 8.64
CA VAL A 67 -4.50 -10.02 8.98
C VAL A 67 -3.49 -9.59 10.05
N LYS A 68 -2.80 -8.48 9.79
CA LYS A 68 -1.90 -7.85 10.76
C LYS A 68 -2.72 -7.19 11.87
N GLY A 69 -2.27 -7.31 13.12
CA GLY A 69 -2.92 -6.65 14.25
C GLY A 69 -2.88 -5.13 14.10
N THR A 70 -3.98 -4.47 14.45
CA THR A 70 -4.12 -3.02 14.45
C THR A 70 -3.53 -2.47 15.74
N SER A 71 -2.41 -1.75 15.62
CA SER A 71 -1.82 -0.98 16.71
C SER A 71 -1.94 0.50 16.36
N LEU A 72 -2.72 1.25 17.15
CA LEU A 72 -2.93 2.67 16.89
C LEU A 72 -1.61 3.45 16.97
N GLY A 73 -0.77 3.17 17.97
CA GLY A 73 0.53 3.82 18.12
C GLY A 73 1.44 3.59 16.92
N ALA A 74 1.58 2.33 16.49
CA ALA A 74 2.42 1.98 15.35
C ALA A 74 1.87 2.54 14.02
N ASN A 75 0.55 2.46 13.81
CA ASN A 75 -0.07 2.89 12.56
C ASN A 75 -0.08 4.41 12.41
N ILE A 76 -0.38 5.15 13.48
CA ILE A 76 -0.43 6.62 13.44
C ILE A 76 0.99 7.18 13.30
N LEU A 77 1.92 6.81 14.21
CA LEU A 77 3.27 7.35 14.18
C LEU A 77 4.04 6.86 12.94
N GLY A 78 3.93 5.58 12.62
CA GLY A 78 4.54 5.01 11.41
C GLY A 78 3.96 5.63 10.14
N GLY A 79 2.65 5.83 10.07
CA GLY A 79 1.97 6.47 8.94
C GLY A 79 2.40 7.92 8.73
N ILE A 80 2.55 8.70 9.80
CA ILE A 80 3.04 10.08 9.74
C ILE A 80 4.49 10.12 9.24
N ILE A 81 5.38 9.32 9.84
CA ILE A 81 6.79 9.27 9.44
C ILE A 81 6.92 8.83 7.98
N PHE A 82 6.17 7.80 7.58
CA PHE A 82 6.12 7.31 6.21
C PHE A 82 5.60 8.38 5.24
N GLY A 83 4.51 9.07 5.59
CA GLY A 83 3.93 10.14 4.78
C GLY A 83 4.88 11.32 4.60
N ILE A 84 5.57 11.74 5.66
CA ILE A 84 6.61 12.80 5.59
C ILE A 84 7.75 12.35 4.67
N GLY A 85 8.25 11.12 4.83
CA GLY A 85 9.30 10.56 3.98
C GLY A 85 8.89 10.50 2.52
N TRP A 86 7.68 10.04 2.23
CA TRP A 86 7.13 10.02 0.87
C TRP A 86 7.00 11.44 0.30
N GLY A 87 6.57 12.42 1.10
CA GLY A 87 6.47 13.81 0.68
C GLY A 87 7.80 14.47 0.35
N ILE A 88 8.85 14.18 1.12
CA ILE A 88 10.19 14.73 0.90
C ILE A 88 10.84 14.08 -0.32
N LEU A 89 10.76 12.75 -0.42
CA LEU A 89 11.46 11.98 -1.45
C LEU A 89 10.69 11.92 -2.79
N GLY A 90 9.37 12.06 -2.76
CA GLY A 90 8.48 11.89 -3.92
C GLY A 90 8.42 10.47 -4.47
N TYR A 91 8.84 9.47 -3.68
CA TYR A 91 8.70 8.05 -3.99
C TYR A 91 8.29 7.25 -2.76
N CYS A 92 7.48 6.22 -2.97
CA CYS A 92 7.28 5.14 -2.00
C CYS A 92 8.18 3.94 -2.35
N PRO A 93 8.36 2.95 -1.45
CA PRO A 93 9.35 1.88 -1.64
C PRO A 93 9.24 1.11 -2.96
N GLY A 94 8.02 0.72 -3.34
CA GLY A 94 7.79 0.01 -4.61
C GLY A 94 8.11 0.88 -5.83
N THR A 95 7.77 2.16 -5.77
CA THR A 95 8.00 3.09 -6.89
C THR A 95 9.46 3.53 -6.98
N ALA A 96 10.17 3.62 -5.85
CA ALA A 96 11.60 3.90 -5.83
C ALA A 96 12.38 2.75 -6.48
N ALA A 97 12.05 1.49 -6.14
CA ALA A 97 12.65 0.32 -6.76
C ALA A 97 12.41 0.27 -8.27
N GLY A 98 11.17 0.54 -8.71
CA GLY A 98 10.85 0.62 -10.14
C GLY A 98 11.54 1.78 -10.85
N ALA A 99 11.62 2.96 -10.24
CA ALA A 99 12.29 4.14 -10.80
C ALA A 99 13.80 3.91 -10.99
N VAL A 100 14.47 3.25 -10.04
CA VAL A 100 15.86 2.80 -10.22
C VAL A 100 15.97 1.84 -11.41
N GLY A 101 15.02 0.91 -11.56
CA GLY A 101 14.94 0.02 -12.72
C GLY A 101 14.73 0.74 -14.06
N GLU A 102 14.06 1.90 -14.07
CA GLU A 102 13.93 2.78 -15.24
C GLU A 102 15.21 3.59 -15.54
N GLY A 103 16.21 3.56 -14.67
CA GLY A 103 17.47 4.33 -14.79
C GLY A 103 17.47 5.67 -14.06
N ARG A 104 16.48 5.93 -13.20
CA ARG A 104 16.37 7.17 -12.40
C ARG A 104 17.15 7.02 -11.09
N TRP A 105 18.44 7.32 -11.17
CA TRP A 105 19.38 7.11 -10.05
C TRP A 105 19.14 8.00 -8.84
N ASP A 106 18.39 9.09 -8.97
CA ASP A 106 17.90 9.90 -7.83
C ASP A 106 17.11 9.05 -6.83
N ALA A 107 16.33 8.08 -7.32
CA ALA A 107 15.55 7.17 -6.47
C ALA A 107 16.43 6.17 -5.69
N ALA A 108 17.68 5.94 -6.11
CA ALA A 108 18.57 4.99 -5.45
C ALA A 108 18.94 5.43 -4.04
N PHE A 109 19.19 6.73 -3.84
CA PHE A 109 19.44 7.29 -2.50
C PHE A 109 18.24 7.13 -1.58
N GLY A 110 17.03 7.33 -2.13
CA GLY A 110 15.78 7.08 -1.43
C GLY A 110 15.65 5.62 -1.00
N LEU A 111 15.92 4.69 -1.91
CA LEU A 111 15.85 3.25 -1.63
C LEU A 111 16.88 2.82 -0.57
N LEU A 112 18.11 3.31 -0.64
CA LEU A 112 19.14 3.06 0.37
C LEU A 112 18.73 3.64 1.74
N GLY A 113 18.16 4.84 1.77
CA GLY A 113 17.62 5.44 2.98
C GLY A 113 16.49 4.61 3.59
N MET A 114 15.59 4.06 2.77
CA MET A 114 14.52 3.15 3.23
C MET A 114 15.09 1.85 3.79
N LEU A 115 16.08 1.24 3.14
CA LEU A 115 16.73 0.02 3.63
C LEU A 115 17.45 0.27 4.96
N PHE A 116 18.17 1.39 5.05
CA PHE A 116 18.85 1.79 6.28
C PHE A 116 17.86 2.07 7.42
N GLY A 117 16.78 2.82 7.13
CA GLY A 117 15.71 3.08 8.10
C GLY A 117 15.01 1.79 8.57
N ALA A 118 14.77 0.85 7.67
CA ALA A 118 14.22 -0.47 8.00
C ALA A 118 15.18 -1.29 8.87
N ALA A 119 16.48 -1.25 8.60
CA ALA A 119 17.50 -1.91 9.42
C ALA A 119 17.56 -1.31 10.83
N LEU A 120 17.59 0.03 10.95
CA LEU A 120 17.54 0.70 12.25
C LEU A 120 16.25 0.38 13.01
N TYR A 121 15.11 0.34 12.32
CA TYR A 121 13.85 -0.05 12.93
C TYR A 121 13.87 -1.51 13.41
N ALA A 122 14.49 -2.42 12.66
CA ALA A 122 14.62 -3.82 13.06
C ALA A 122 15.46 -3.99 14.34
N GLU A 123 16.56 -3.23 14.47
CA GLU A 123 17.38 -3.23 15.69
C GLU A 123 16.66 -2.57 16.88
N ALA A 124 15.91 -1.50 16.64
CA ALA A 124 15.14 -0.81 17.67
C ALA A 124 13.79 -1.50 17.98
N TYR A 125 13.41 -2.52 17.19
CA TYR A 125 12.15 -3.24 17.31
C TYR A 125 11.88 -3.77 18.72
N PRO A 126 12.84 -4.36 19.46
CA PRO A 126 12.59 -4.84 20.82
C PRO A 126 12.10 -3.74 21.76
N VAL A 127 12.68 -2.53 21.65
CA VAL A 127 12.31 -1.37 22.46
C VAL A 127 10.92 -0.85 22.08
N PHE A 128 10.62 -0.81 20.78
CA PHE A 128 9.33 -0.34 20.31
C PHE A 128 8.20 -1.35 20.57
N LYS A 129 8.51 -2.65 20.59
CA LYS A 129 7.57 -3.73 20.86
C LYS A 129 6.90 -3.57 22.22
N ASP A 130 7.66 -3.18 23.24
CA ASP A 130 7.17 -3.05 24.61
C ASP A 130 6.47 -1.70 24.88
N SER A 131 6.66 -0.72 24.00
CA SER A 131 6.11 0.63 24.13
C SER A 131 5.06 0.92 23.05
N VAL A 132 5.45 1.64 22.00
CA VAL A 132 4.57 2.21 20.98
C VAL A 132 3.74 1.15 20.24
N LEU A 133 4.26 -0.06 20.03
CA LEU A 133 3.50 -1.11 19.33
C LEU A 133 2.34 -1.65 20.16
N ASN A 134 2.38 -1.55 21.48
CA ASN A 134 1.27 -1.97 22.35
C ASN A 134 0.23 -0.88 22.57
N TRP A 135 0.52 0.37 22.20
CA TRP A 135 -0.40 1.48 22.37
C TRP A 135 -1.64 1.30 21.50
N GLY A 136 -2.80 1.17 22.15
CA GLY A 136 -4.08 0.96 21.46
C GLY A 136 -4.04 -0.27 20.56
N ASN A 137 -3.49 -1.39 21.06
CA ASN A 137 -3.53 -2.65 20.35
C ASN A 137 -4.97 -3.19 20.35
N LEU A 138 -5.61 -3.07 19.19
CA LEU A 138 -6.98 -3.51 18.95
C LEU A 138 -7.03 -4.96 18.46
N GLY A 139 -5.88 -5.62 18.26
CA GLY A 139 -5.81 -6.97 17.72
C GLY A 139 -6.12 -7.04 16.23
N LYS A 140 -6.46 -8.24 15.72
CA LYS A 140 -6.72 -8.47 14.30
C LYS A 140 -8.16 -8.08 13.94
N ILE A 141 -8.42 -6.79 13.92
CA ILE A 141 -9.73 -6.26 13.54
C ILE A 141 -9.83 -6.13 12.02
N THR A 142 -10.94 -6.62 11.46
CA THR A 142 -11.31 -6.40 10.05
C THR A 142 -12.64 -5.66 9.98
N LEU A 143 -12.92 -4.99 8.85
CA LEU A 143 -14.20 -4.34 8.61
C LEU A 143 -15.39 -5.33 8.75
N PRO A 144 -15.37 -6.53 8.15
CA PRO A 144 -16.41 -7.54 8.37
C PRO A 144 -16.54 -7.94 9.85
N GLY A 145 -15.41 -8.07 10.55
CA GLY A 145 -15.38 -8.43 11.98
C GLY A 145 -15.94 -7.35 12.91
N LEU A 146 -15.82 -6.06 12.56
CA LEU A 146 -16.38 -4.95 13.34
C LEU A 146 -17.90 -4.84 13.19
N PHE A 147 -18.37 -4.94 11.95
CA PHE A 147 -19.80 -4.75 11.65
C PHE A 147 -20.61 -6.05 11.78
N GLY A 148 -19.96 -7.19 12.01
CA GLY A 148 -20.61 -8.51 12.02
C GLY A 148 -21.26 -8.86 10.67
N LEU A 149 -20.78 -8.24 9.59
CA LEU A 149 -21.35 -8.39 8.24
C LEU A 149 -20.58 -9.45 7.46
N ASN A 150 -21.27 -10.04 6.48
CA ASN A 150 -20.62 -10.90 5.50
C ASN A 150 -19.56 -10.09 4.72
N GLU A 151 -18.41 -10.71 4.50
CA GLU A 151 -17.25 -10.15 3.80
C GLU A 151 -17.63 -9.60 2.43
N TRP A 152 -18.52 -10.29 1.71
CA TRP A 152 -19.04 -9.88 0.41
C TRP A 152 -19.88 -8.60 0.46
N VAL A 153 -20.64 -8.39 1.54
CA VAL A 153 -21.42 -7.15 1.72
C VAL A 153 -20.49 -5.96 1.91
N VAL A 154 -19.41 -6.14 2.67
CA VAL A 154 -18.39 -5.11 2.86
C VAL A 154 -17.66 -4.82 1.53
N ILE A 155 -17.30 -5.85 0.76
CA ILE A 155 -16.66 -5.69 -0.55
C ILE A 155 -17.57 -4.91 -1.51
N ILE A 156 -18.87 -5.23 -1.57
CA ILE A 156 -19.84 -4.51 -2.41
C ILE A 156 -19.98 -3.06 -1.95
N ALA A 157 -20.07 -2.81 -0.65
CA ALA A 157 -20.21 -1.45 -0.11
C ALA A 157 -18.97 -0.60 -0.41
N VAL A 158 -17.76 -1.13 -0.16
CA VAL A 158 -16.49 -0.44 -0.49
C VAL A 158 -16.37 -0.26 -2.00
N GLY A 159 -16.78 -1.27 -2.78
CA GLY A 159 -16.89 -1.21 -4.23
C GLY A 159 -17.73 -0.03 -4.71
N ALA A 160 -18.96 0.09 -4.20
CA ALA A 160 -19.85 1.19 -4.52
C ALA A 160 -19.22 2.55 -4.20
N VAL A 161 -18.61 2.71 -3.03
CA VAL A 161 -17.92 3.95 -2.63
C VAL A 161 -16.78 4.28 -3.58
N PHE A 162 -15.94 3.31 -3.94
CA PHE A 162 -14.81 3.56 -4.85
C PHE A 162 -15.28 3.87 -6.26
N THR A 163 -16.31 3.19 -6.78
CA THR A 163 -16.92 3.53 -8.08
C THR A 163 -17.50 4.94 -8.09
N TRP A 164 -18.12 5.36 -6.99
CA TRP A 164 -18.60 6.73 -6.84
C TRP A 164 -17.45 7.74 -6.82
N LEU A 165 -16.35 7.45 -6.11
CA LEU A 165 -15.15 8.29 -6.13
C LEU A 165 -14.52 8.39 -7.51
N PHE A 166 -14.49 7.30 -8.28
CA PHE A 166 -14.02 7.32 -9.67
C PHE A 166 -14.86 8.26 -10.53
N PHE A 167 -16.19 8.12 -10.45
CA PHE A 167 -17.10 9.01 -11.16
C PHE A 167 -16.92 10.48 -10.73
N PHE A 168 -16.70 10.74 -9.44
CA PHE A 168 -16.44 12.07 -8.92
C PHE A 168 -15.14 12.66 -9.48
N PHE A 169 -14.04 11.92 -9.47
CA PHE A 169 -12.76 12.38 -10.02
C PHE A 169 -12.86 12.66 -11.52
N GLU A 170 -13.52 11.77 -12.27
CA GLU A 170 -13.69 11.93 -13.72
C GLU A 170 -14.59 13.11 -14.08
N ARG A 171 -15.62 13.40 -13.27
CA ARG A 171 -16.50 14.56 -13.47
C ARG A 171 -15.81 15.91 -13.23
N HIS A 172 -14.76 15.92 -12.40
CA HIS A 172 -14.03 17.14 -12.03
C HIS A 172 -12.68 17.26 -12.77
N ASP A 173 -12.41 16.41 -13.77
CA ASP A 173 -11.13 16.33 -14.49
C ASP A 173 -9.90 16.17 -13.55
N LEU A 174 -10.09 15.45 -12.44
CA LEU A 174 -9.09 15.17 -11.40
C LEU A 174 -8.39 13.82 -11.60
#